data_AF-A0A969BVR0-F1
#
_entry.id   AF-A0A969BVR0-F1
#
_cell.length_a   1.000
_cell.length_b   1.000
_cell.length_c   1.000
_cell.angle_alpha   90.00
_cell.angle_beta   90.00
_cell.angle_gamma   90.00
#
_symmetry.space_group_name_H-M   'P 1'
#
loop_
_entity.id
_entity.type
_entity.pdbx_description
1 polymer ?
#
loop_
_entity_poly.entity_id
_entity_poly.type
_entity_poly.pdbx_seq_one_letter_code
_entity_poly.pdbx_strand_id
1 'polypeptide(L)'
;MRNAFVVGLCVCLAIPATALARALVPGAYATLLPFVCHFLLLSICCSISPRLNKLGLLSKDWFLLNGSRWVVIIVALKLLSYMGQDAAQVANRMLDDLPLMRRDVLVYLFTPQFFASLGVVLVVWLACRTLGQDLASLTWGERELAHDPELGLRTDRTQIRQMLVAHIVGFGVLGTLLGGAAQWAGRQTGSGLWVAIDLLAYFVLGLALIGHSQLTILRTSWLWERTPIAKNLVVRWSVYGAVFLIGLALLALVLPVGNVSGLLPLLNYAFGVLFYIVQLIAFLVVALLQLLMLPAAEDHAPHVFVNEQVLGRAARARGNNSGALAAEVGELGRRVDLAAARQGTHKTKRQIEEIISGLAPQPDAPTVVRRLPGTSQLRPDAVAITTGQLRPDAVGTPGSKPHPH
;
A
#
# COMPACT_ATOMS: atom_id res chain seq x y z
N MET A 1 7.36 12.18 22.45
CA MET A 1 5.98 11.72 22.78
C MET A 1 5.13 11.45 21.54
N ARG A 2 4.99 12.39 20.58
CA ARG A 2 4.13 12.19 19.37
C ARG A 2 4.44 10.91 18.57
N ASN A 3 5.72 10.65 18.31
CA ASN A 3 6.15 9.43 17.59
C ASN A 3 5.75 8.14 18.34
N ALA A 4 5.69 8.16 19.67
CA ALA A 4 5.29 6.99 20.45
C ALA A 4 3.81 6.64 20.23
N PHE A 5 2.93 7.64 20.08
CA PHE A 5 1.52 7.40 19.74
C PHE A 5 1.36 6.76 18.35
N VAL A 6 2.12 7.21 17.35
CA VAL A 6 2.08 6.62 16.00
C VAL A 6 2.58 5.19 16.02
N VAL A 7 3.71 4.93 16.70
CA VAL A 7 4.22 3.57 16.86
C VAL A 7 3.19 2.69 17.57
N GLY A 8 2.56 3.18 18.64
CA GLY A 8 1.48 2.48 19.34
C GLY A 8 0.29 2.15 18.44
N LEU A 9 -0.22 3.13 17.69
CA LEU A 9 -1.30 2.95 16.71
C LEU A 9 -0.95 1.89 15.66
N CYS A 10 0.28 1.93 15.14
CA CYS A 10 0.73 0.99 14.12
C CYS A 10 0.94 -0.42 14.67
N VAL A 11 1.38 -0.57 15.92
CA VAL A 11 1.45 -1.86 16.60
C VAL A 11 0.04 -2.44 16.79
N CYS A 12 -0.92 -1.63 17.25
CA CYS A 12 -2.31 -2.07 17.38
C CYS A 12 -2.93 -2.46 16.02
N LEU A 13 -2.54 -1.79 14.92
CA LEU A 13 -2.98 -2.16 13.57
C LEU A 13 -2.31 -3.45 13.05
N ALA A 14 -1.06 -3.70 13.46
CA ALA A 14 -0.32 -4.89 13.04
C ALA A 14 -1.00 -6.18 13.56
N ILE A 15 -1.57 -6.17 14.76
CA ILE A 15 -2.18 -7.37 15.38
C ILE A 15 -3.35 -7.96 14.57
N PRO A 16 -4.41 -7.22 14.19
CA PRO A 16 -5.46 -7.79 13.35
C PRO A 16 -4.95 -8.18 11.95
N ALA A 17 -3.96 -7.46 11.43
CA ALA A 17 -3.33 -7.81 10.15
C ALA A 17 -2.55 -9.13 10.23
N THR A 18 -1.78 -9.36 11.31
CA THR A 18 -1.09 -10.66 11.53
C THR A 18 -2.09 -11.79 11.74
N ALA A 19 -3.18 -11.52 12.45
CA ALA A 19 -4.25 -12.48 12.67
C ALA A 19 -4.89 -12.91 11.34
N LEU A 20 -5.15 -11.97 10.43
CA LEU A 20 -5.64 -12.28 9.09
C LEU A 20 -4.61 -13.06 8.28
N ALA A 21 -3.34 -12.64 8.28
CA ALA A 21 -2.28 -13.34 7.57
C ALA A 21 -2.16 -14.81 8.01
N ARG A 22 -2.26 -15.06 9.33
CA ARG A 22 -2.29 -16.41 9.90
C ARG A 22 -3.52 -17.20 9.48
N ALA A 23 -4.66 -16.54 9.40
CA ALA A 23 -5.90 -17.17 8.97
C ALA A 23 -5.84 -17.57 7.49
N LEU A 24 -5.24 -16.75 6.62
CA LEU A 24 -5.10 -17.05 5.19
C LEU A 24 -4.05 -18.13 4.92
N VAL A 25 -2.87 -18.03 5.51
CA VAL A 25 -1.75 -18.95 5.27
C VAL A 25 -1.35 -19.65 6.57
N PRO A 26 -1.73 -20.93 6.77
CA PRO A 26 -1.29 -21.71 7.92
C PRO A 26 0.23 -21.76 8.00
N GLY A 27 0.80 -21.51 9.17
CA GLY A 27 2.25 -21.46 9.36
C GLY A 27 2.90 -20.12 9.01
N ALA A 28 2.12 -19.07 8.67
CA ALA A 28 2.66 -17.71 8.66
C ALA A 28 3.20 -17.35 10.07
N TYR A 29 4.36 -16.70 10.11
CA TYR A 29 5.15 -16.41 11.31
C TYR A 29 4.57 -15.28 12.17
N ALA A 30 3.28 -15.41 12.51
CA ALA A 30 2.49 -14.34 13.09
C ALA A 30 2.91 -13.94 14.52
N THR A 31 3.66 -14.78 15.24
CA THR A 31 4.08 -14.53 16.62
C THR A 31 5.16 -13.47 16.72
N LEU A 32 6.16 -13.50 15.83
CA LEU A 32 7.29 -12.56 15.86
C LEU A 32 7.00 -11.27 15.09
N LEU A 33 6.04 -11.32 14.15
CA LEU A 33 5.78 -10.23 13.22
C LEU A 33 5.40 -8.88 13.88
N PRO A 34 4.63 -8.83 14.99
CA PRO A 34 4.36 -7.57 15.70
C PRO A 34 5.63 -6.90 16.24
N PHE A 35 6.60 -7.70 16.71
CA PHE A 35 7.89 -7.18 17.20
C PHE A 35 8.73 -6.62 16.05
N VAL A 36 8.75 -7.30 14.91
CA VAL A 36 9.41 -6.79 13.69
C VAL A 36 8.78 -5.49 13.26
N CYS A 37 7.45 -5.44 13.23
CA CYS A 37 6.71 -4.22 12.94
C CYS A 37 7.13 -3.13 13.93
N HIS A 38 7.22 -3.40 15.23
CA HIS A 38 7.68 -2.42 16.21
C HIS A 38 9.08 -1.84 15.92
N PHE A 39 10.07 -2.70 15.65
CA PHE A 39 11.43 -2.25 15.33
C PHE A 39 11.50 -1.49 14.00
N LEU A 40 10.78 -1.96 12.98
CA LEU A 40 10.67 -1.26 11.70
C LEU A 40 10.00 0.10 11.86
N LEU A 41 8.93 0.16 12.64
CA LEU A 41 8.20 1.40 12.94
C LEU A 41 9.08 2.40 13.66
N LEU A 42 9.91 1.96 14.61
CA LEU A 42 10.86 2.84 15.28
C LEU A 42 11.88 3.40 14.28
N SER A 43 12.43 2.56 13.41
CA SER A 43 13.37 2.98 12.36
C SER A 43 12.73 3.99 11.40
N ILE A 44 11.49 3.73 10.96
CA ILE A 44 10.75 4.61 10.06
C ILE A 44 10.45 5.94 10.76
N CYS A 45 9.90 5.93 11.97
CA CYS A 45 9.58 7.15 12.73
C CYS A 45 10.80 8.04 12.98
N CYS A 46 11.97 7.46 13.27
CA CYS A 46 13.22 8.20 13.39
C CYS A 46 13.68 8.79 12.05
N SER A 47 13.24 8.20 10.93
CA SER A 47 13.66 8.55 9.59
C SER A 47 12.62 9.28 8.75
N ILE A 48 11.47 9.66 9.33
CA ILE A 48 10.53 10.64 8.75
C ILE A 48 11.21 12.01 8.88
N SER A 49 12.26 12.18 8.09
CA SER A 49 12.92 13.46 7.89
C SER A 49 12.10 14.23 6.86
N PRO A 50 11.76 15.49 7.13
CA PRO A 50 10.99 16.31 6.21
C PRO A 50 11.67 16.61 4.89
N ARG A 51 12.97 16.33 4.78
CA ARG A 51 13.69 16.30 3.49
C ARG A 51 13.07 15.32 2.51
N LEU A 52 12.44 14.24 2.99
CA LEU A 52 11.81 13.23 2.13
C LEU A 52 10.55 13.71 1.42
N ASN A 53 9.81 14.65 2.01
CA ASN A 53 8.59 15.17 1.39
C ASN A 53 8.89 16.14 0.23
N LYS A 54 10.10 16.69 0.17
CA LYS A 54 10.55 17.54 -0.96
C LYS A 54 10.99 16.73 -2.17
N LEU A 55 11.22 15.43 -2.01
CA LEU A 55 11.58 14.56 -3.11
C LEU A 55 10.31 14.12 -3.83
N GLY A 56 10.20 14.41 -5.13
CA GLY A 56 9.08 13.94 -5.94
C GLY A 56 8.91 12.43 -5.85
N LEU A 57 7.66 11.95 -5.86
CA LEU A 57 7.36 10.53 -6.01
C LEU A 57 8.07 10.03 -7.28
N LEU A 58 8.87 8.97 -7.17
CA LEU A 58 9.76 8.44 -8.22
C LEU A 58 11.05 9.21 -8.52
N SER A 59 11.48 10.19 -7.71
CA SER A 59 12.85 10.69 -7.87
C SER A 59 13.87 9.58 -7.60
N LYS A 60 15.04 9.65 -8.27
CA LYS A 60 16.13 8.68 -8.07
C LYS A 60 16.51 8.57 -6.59
N ASP A 61 16.57 9.71 -5.89
CA ASP A 61 16.89 9.75 -4.46
C ASP A 61 15.80 9.11 -3.60
N TRP A 62 14.53 9.30 -3.96
CA TRP A 62 13.41 8.65 -3.31
C TRP A 62 13.48 7.13 -3.47
N PHE A 63 13.81 6.65 -4.68
CA PHE A 63 13.95 5.22 -4.96
C PHE A 63 15.16 4.62 -4.25
N LEU A 64 16.31 5.29 -4.23
CA LEU A 64 17.51 4.81 -3.52
C LEU A 64 17.27 4.72 -2.01
N LEU A 65 16.64 5.73 -1.41
CA LEU A 65 16.41 5.76 0.04
C LEU A 65 15.32 4.77 0.47
N ASN A 66 14.20 4.70 -0.24
CA ASN A 66 13.13 3.76 0.13
C ASN A 66 13.43 2.34 -0.33
N GLY A 67 14.02 2.17 -1.51
CA GLY A 67 14.44 0.88 -2.04
C GLY A 67 15.44 0.19 -1.10
N SER A 68 16.47 0.90 -0.62
CA SER A 68 17.42 0.33 0.35
C SER A 68 16.73 -0.09 1.66
N ARG A 69 15.78 0.69 2.16
CA ARG A 69 14.98 0.29 3.35
C ARG A 69 14.15 -0.95 3.09
N TRP A 70 13.50 -1.03 1.93
CA TRP A 70 12.71 -2.21 1.55
C TRP A 70 13.57 -3.45 1.40
N VAL A 71 14.78 -3.33 0.87
CA VAL A 71 15.75 -4.44 0.83
C VAL A 71 16.07 -4.92 2.25
N VAL A 72 16.37 -4.00 3.18
CA VAL A 72 16.62 -4.36 4.59
C VAL A 72 15.40 -5.02 5.23
N ILE A 73 14.19 -4.50 4.98
CA ILE A 73 12.92 -5.08 5.46
C ILE A 73 12.75 -6.51 4.93
N ILE A 74 12.95 -6.72 3.63
CA ILE A 74 12.79 -8.02 2.97
C ILE A 74 13.78 -9.04 3.54
N VAL A 75 15.05 -8.66 3.68
CA VAL A 75 16.10 -9.52 4.26
C VAL A 75 15.78 -9.84 5.72
N ALA A 76 15.41 -8.84 6.53
CA ALA A 76 15.04 -9.04 7.92
C ALA A 76 13.81 -9.96 8.05
N LEU A 77 12.78 -9.75 7.22
CA LEU A 77 11.57 -10.56 7.22
C LEU A 77 11.88 -12.02 6.87
N LYS A 78 12.77 -12.25 5.90
CA LYS A 78 13.23 -13.59 5.55
C LYS A 78 14.04 -14.23 6.68
N LEU A 79 14.96 -13.50 7.33
CA LEU A 79 15.69 -14.00 8.51
C LEU A 79 14.73 -14.38 9.65
N LEU A 80 13.73 -13.54 9.91
CA LEU A 80 12.71 -13.81 10.92
C LEU A 80 11.83 -15.02 10.59
N SER A 81 11.59 -15.27 9.30
CA SER A 81 10.91 -16.49 8.86
C SER A 81 11.69 -17.75 9.27
N TYR A 82 13.02 -17.71 9.34
CA TYR A 82 13.81 -18.82 9.86
C TYR A 82 13.71 -18.95 11.38
N MET A 83 13.73 -17.82 12.10
CA MET A 83 13.70 -17.80 13.57
C MET A 83 12.41 -18.36 14.17
N GLY A 84 11.28 -18.26 13.47
CA GLY A 84 9.97 -18.66 14.00
C GLY A 84 9.72 -20.18 14.05
N GLN A 85 10.60 -21.01 13.47
CA GLN A 85 10.33 -22.44 13.30
C GLN A 85 11.15 -23.39 14.19
N ASP A 86 12.21 -22.91 14.85
CA ASP A 86 12.93 -23.53 15.98
C ASP A 86 14.31 -22.84 16.08
N ALA A 87 14.57 -22.08 17.14
CA ALA A 87 15.79 -21.28 17.28
C ALA A 87 17.09 -22.09 17.12
N ALA A 88 17.07 -23.36 17.56
CA ALA A 88 18.22 -24.27 17.49
C ALA A 88 18.54 -24.74 16.05
N GLN A 89 17.56 -24.72 15.14
CA GLN A 89 17.72 -25.22 13.76
C GLN A 89 17.89 -24.11 12.72
N VAL A 90 17.83 -22.84 13.12
CA VAL A 90 17.91 -21.67 12.22
C VAL A 90 19.16 -21.72 11.35
N ALA A 91 20.32 -21.95 11.97
CA ALA A 91 21.60 -21.98 11.26
C ALA A 91 21.64 -23.10 10.23
N ASN A 92 21.24 -24.32 10.63
CA ASN A 92 21.25 -25.49 9.76
C ASN A 92 20.30 -25.30 8.57
N ARG A 93 19.06 -24.85 8.80
CA ARG A 93 18.11 -24.61 7.70
C ARG A 93 18.58 -23.50 6.76
N MET A 94 19.20 -22.45 7.28
CA MET A 94 19.76 -21.38 6.44
C MET A 94 20.92 -21.89 5.56
N LEU A 95 21.77 -22.76 6.12
CA LEU A 95 22.86 -23.41 5.39
C LEU A 95 22.33 -24.37 4.32
N ASP A 96 21.30 -25.15 4.65
CA ASP A 96 20.67 -26.11 3.73
C ASP A 96 19.89 -25.43 2.60
N ASP A 97 19.27 -24.27 2.87
CA ASP A 97 18.56 -23.47 1.87
C ASP A 97 19.50 -22.67 0.94
N LEU A 98 20.73 -22.37 1.36
CA LEU A 98 21.68 -21.55 0.59
C LEU A 98 21.96 -22.11 -0.84
N PRO A 99 22.25 -23.41 -1.04
CA PRO A 99 22.43 -23.97 -2.38
C PRO A 99 21.14 -24.01 -3.19
N LEU A 100 19.98 -24.18 -2.54
CA LEU A 100 18.67 -24.18 -3.19
C LEU A 100 18.30 -22.79 -3.68
N MET A 101 18.57 -21.75 -2.88
CA MET A 101 18.40 -20.35 -3.29
C MET A 101 19.25 -20.03 -4.51
N ARG A 102 20.48 -20.56 -4.63
CA ARG A 102 21.32 -20.30 -5.81
C ARG A 102 20.71 -20.84 -7.11
N ARG A 103 19.96 -21.95 -7.04
CA ARG A 103 19.29 -22.53 -8.22
C ARG A 103 18.00 -21.78 -8.56
N ASP A 104 17.14 -21.55 -7.57
CA ASP A 104 15.79 -21.00 -7.77
C ASP A 104 15.46 -19.90 -6.76
N VAL A 105 16.21 -18.79 -6.79
CA VAL A 105 16.09 -17.67 -5.82
C VAL A 105 14.63 -17.24 -5.64
N LEU A 106 13.91 -17.05 -6.75
CA LEU A 106 12.55 -16.53 -6.71
C LEU A 106 11.59 -17.49 -5.99
N VAL A 107 11.69 -18.79 -6.22
CA VAL A 107 10.75 -19.78 -5.64
C VAL A 107 10.96 -19.90 -4.13
N TYR A 108 12.21 -19.97 -3.68
CA TYR A 108 12.54 -20.13 -2.25
C TYR A 108 12.44 -18.82 -1.45
N LEU A 109 12.63 -17.68 -2.11
CA LEU A 109 12.46 -16.38 -1.46
C LEU A 109 10.98 -16.02 -1.32
N PHE A 110 10.18 -16.25 -2.37
CA PHE A 110 8.79 -15.81 -2.46
C PHE A 110 7.78 -16.90 -2.08
N THR A 111 7.88 -17.39 -0.85
CA THR A 111 6.89 -18.34 -0.31
C THR A 111 5.56 -17.64 0.02
N PRO A 112 4.42 -18.35 0.03
CA PRO A 112 3.12 -17.76 0.41
C PRO A 112 3.14 -17.12 1.81
N GLN A 113 3.87 -17.72 2.77
CA GLN A 113 4.05 -17.19 4.12
C GLN A 113 4.81 -15.86 4.10
N PHE A 114 5.83 -15.76 3.24
CA PHE A 114 6.60 -14.53 3.06
C PHE A 114 5.71 -13.42 2.48
N PHE A 115 4.89 -13.70 1.46
CA PHE A 115 3.96 -12.70 0.91
C PHE A 115 2.91 -12.22 1.92
N ALA A 116 2.33 -13.13 2.70
CA ALA A 116 1.38 -12.77 3.75
C ALA A 116 2.04 -11.84 4.79
N SER A 117 3.26 -12.16 5.20
CA SER A 117 4.05 -11.38 6.15
C SER A 117 4.45 -10.01 5.58
N LEU A 118 4.87 -9.97 4.32
CA LEU A 118 5.23 -8.76 3.58
C LEU A 118 4.01 -7.83 3.42
N GLY A 119 2.85 -8.41 3.14
CA GLY A 119 1.58 -7.67 3.04
C GLY A 119 1.23 -6.95 4.34
N VAL A 120 1.38 -7.62 5.50
CA VAL A 120 1.16 -6.97 6.80
C VAL A 120 2.16 -5.84 7.03
N VAL A 121 3.45 -6.09 6.79
CA VAL A 121 4.49 -5.06 6.94
C VAL A 121 4.21 -3.87 6.02
N LEU A 122 3.72 -4.10 4.80
CA LEU A 122 3.35 -3.05 3.86
C LEU A 122 2.17 -2.20 4.35
N VAL A 123 1.11 -2.82 4.87
CA VAL A 123 -0.04 -2.10 5.44
C VAL A 123 0.40 -1.23 6.62
N VAL A 124 1.18 -1.80 7.54
CA VAL A 124 1.67 -1.11 8.73
C VAL A 124 2.65 0.01 8.36
N TRP A 125 3.53 -0.23 7.39
CA TRP A 125 4.46 0.77 6.84
C TRP A 125 3.72 1.94 6.22
N LEU A 126 2.68 1.67 5.41
CA LEU A 126 1.87 2.70 4.76
C LEU A 126 1.16 3.56 5.80
N ALA A 127 0.51 2.93 6.79
CA ALA A 127 -0.18 3.63 7.87
C ALA A 127 0.77 4.52 8.69
N CYS A 128 1.95 4.00 9.03
CA CYS A 128 2.97 4.77 9.74
C CYS A 128 3.44 5.98 8.94
N ARG A 129 3.68 5.79 7.64
CA ARG A 129 4.13 6.86 6.75
C ARG A 129 3.08 7.97 6.63
N THR A 130 1.82 7.62 6.40
CA THR A 130 0.74 8.62 6.26
C THR A 130 0.51 9.39 7.56
N LEU A 131 0.36 8.68 8.69
CA LEU A 131 0.14 9.31 10.00
C LEU A 131 1.35 10.16 10.43
N GLY A 132 2.55 9.68 10.15
CA GLY A 132 3.78 10.42 10.44
C GLY A 132 3.95 11.66 9.55
N GLN A 133 3.53 11.61 8.29
CA GLN A 133 3.49 12.77 7.40
C GLN A 133 2.50 13.84 7.89
N ASP A 134 1.31 13.44 8.32
CA ASP A 134 0.31 14.35 8.89
C ASP A 134 0.79 15.01 10.18
N LEU A 135 1.51 14.28 11.03
CA LEU A 135 2.09 14.86 12.24
C LEU A 135 3.27 15.77 11.95
N ALA A 136 4.10 15.41 10.96
CA ALA A 136 5.24 16.21 10.55
C ALA A 136 4.78 17.54 9.95
N SER A 137 3.72 17.54 9.12
CA SER A 137 3.15 18.77 8.58
C SER A 137 2.55 19.66 9.68
N LEU A 138 1.91 19.06 10.70
CA LEU A 138 1.50 19.80 11.90
C LEU A 138 2.67 20.38 12.70
N THR A 139 3.84 19.71 12.77
CA THR A 139 5.02 20.28 13.46
C THR A 139 5.71 21.39 12.68
N TRP A 140 5.76 21.29 11.35
CA TRP A 140 6.50 22.25 10.54
C TRP A 140 5.94 23.64 10.64
N GLY A 141 4.61 23.75 10.61
CA GLY A 141 3.93 25.01 10.81
C GLY A 141 4.27 25.67 12.15
N GLU A 142 4.65 24.94 13.20
CA GLU A 142 5.02 25.56 14.49
C GLU A 142 6.39 26.24 14.43
N ARG A 143 7.35 25.66 13.71
CA ARG A 143 8.70 26.24 13.54
C ARG A 143 8.70 27.42 12.58
N GLU A 144 7.93 27.33 11.50
CA GLU A 144 7.80 28.42 10.53
C GLU A 144 7.07 29.61 11.13
N LEU A 145 5.98 29.41 11.89
CA LEU A 145 5.32 30.51 12.60
C LEU A 145 6.23 31.25 13.59
N ALA A 146 7.23 30.56 14.16
CA ALA A 146 8.19 31.20 15.05
C ALA A 146 9.16 32.15 14.32
N HIS A 147 9.34 31.97 13.00
CA HIS A 147 10.21 32.79 12.17
C HIS A 147 9.42 33.84 11.38
N ASP A 148 8.25 33.47 10.86
CA ASP A 148 7.39 34.35 10.08
C ASP A 148 5.92 34.22 10.51
N PRO A 149 5.43 35.14 11.35
CA PRO A 149 4.06 35.10 11.84
C PRO A 149 3.00 35.42 10.78
N GLU A 150 3.36 36.11 9.70
CA GLU A 150 2.40 36.63 8.71
C GLU A 150 2.08 35.60 7.61
N LEU A 151 3.04 34.73 7.27
CA LEU A 151 2.89 33.71 6.22
C LEU A 151 2.02 32.50 6.59
N GLY A 152 1.72 32.29 7.88
CA GLY A 152 1.16 31.02 8.38
C GLY A 152 -0.35 31.00 8.67
N LEU A 153 -1.11 31.98 8.20
CA LEU A 153 -2.47 32.22 8.68
C LEU A 153 -3.51 31.19 8.20
N ARG A 154 -3.73 30.22 9.09
CA ARG A 154 -5.00 29.54 9.43
C ARG A 154 -5.60 28.50 8.48
N THR A 155 -5.49 28.62 7.16
CA THR A 155 -6.32 27.78 6.26
C THR A 155 -5.87 26.31 6.17
N ASP A 156 -4.57 26.02 6.36
CA ASP A 156 -4.06 24.66 6.10
C ASP A 156 -4.12 23.72 7.32
N ARG A 157 -4.06 24.25 8.55
CA ARG A 157 -3.94 23.42 9.77
C ARG A 157 -5.21 22.64 10.10
N THR A 158 -6.37 23.23 9.85
CA THR A 158 -7.67 22.55 10.05
C THR A 158 -7.84 21.41 9.06
N GLN A 159 -7.40 21.60 7.82
CA GLN A 159 -7.42 20.58 6.77
C GLN A 159 -6.48 19.41 7.11
N ILE A 160 -5.23 19.68 7.46
CA ILE A 160 -4.28 18.63 7.88
C ILE A 160 -4.82 17.84 9.08
N ARG A 161 -5.47 18.51 10.04
CA ARG A 161 -6.10 17.82 11.17
C ARG A 161 -7.26 16.93 10.73
N GLN A 162 -8.11 17.41 9.82
CA GLN A 162 -9.19 16.58 9.26
C GLN A 162 -8.64 15.36 8.53
N MET A 163 -7.55 15.51 7.78
CA MET A 163 -6.84 14.39 7.15
C MET A 163 -6.29 13.41 8.18
N LEU A 164 -5.64 13.90 9.24
CA LEU A 164 -5.15 13.04 10.34
C LEU A 164 -6.29 12.25 10.99
N VAL A 165 -7.42 12.90 11.29
CA VAL A 165 -8.61 12.23 11.84
C VAL A 165 -9.14 11.20 10.86
N ALA A 166 -9.26 11.55 9.58
CA ALA A 166 -9.74 10.64 8.54
C ALA A 166 -8.83 9.41 8.39
N HIS A 167 -7.51 9.58 8.44
CA HIS A 167 -6.57 8.47 8.40
C HIS A 167 -6.63 7.59 9.66
N ILE A 168 -6.70 8.18 10.86
CA ILE A 168 -6.85 7.41 12.12
C ILE A 168 -8.14 6.59 12.08
N VAL A 169 -9.26 7.19 11.71
CA VAL A 169 -10.54 6.47 11.60
C VAL A 169 -10.48 5.42 10.49
N GLY A 170 -9.92 5.76 9.33
CA GLY A 170 -9.80 4.86 8.18
C GLY A 170 -8.96 3.62 8.47
N PHE A 171 -7.80 3.78 9.10
CA PHE A 171 -6.98 2.65 9.53
C PHE A 171 -7.60 1.88 10.70
N GLY A 172 -8.33 2.55 11.60
CA GLY A 172 -9.11 1.89 12.64
C GLY A 172 -10.19 0.98 12.06
N VAL A 173 -10.97 1.50 11.10
CA VAL A 173 -11.96 0.72 10.33
C VAL A 173 -11.25 -0.43 9.62
N LEU A 174 -10.15 -0.19 8.90
CA LEU A 174 -9.38 -1.25 8.27
C LEU A 174 -8.96 -2.33 9.29
N GLY A 175 -8.47 -1.94 10.47
CA GLY A 175 -8.14 -2.88 11.55
C GLY A 175 -9.34 -3.71 12.01
N THR A 176 -10.53 -3.11 12.12
CA THR A 176 -11.78 -3.86 12.42
C THR A 176 -12.12 -4.88 11.34
N LEU A 177 -11.97 -4.50 10.07
CA LEU A 177 -12.25 -5.37 8.93
C LEU A 177 -11.28 -6.55 8.89
N LEU A 178 -9.99 -6.29 9.10
CA LEU A 178 -8.95 -7.33 9.16
C LEU A 178 -9.21 -8.30 10.32
N GLY A 179 -9.56 -7.78 11.50
CA GLY A 179 -9.89 -8.59 12.67
C GLY A 179 -11.14 -9.46 12.45
N GLY A 180 -12.20 -8.88 11.89
CA GLY A 180 -13.43 -9.60 11.55
C GLY A 180 -13.21 -10.66 10.47
N ALA A 181 -12.45 -10.35 9.41
CA ALA A 181 -12.10 -11.31 8.37
C ALA A 181 -11.24 -12.47 8.93
N ALA A 182 -10.34 -12.19 9.86
CA ALA A 182 -9.54 -13.22 10.52
C ALA A 182 -10.38 -14.15 11.39
N GLN A 183 -11.41 -13.62 12.07
CA GLN A 183 -12.39 -14.41 12.81
C GLN A 183 -13.26 -15.25 11.88
N TRP A 184 -13.77 -14.64 10.79
CA TRP A 184 -14.60 -15.32 9.80
C TRP A 184 -13.92 -16.51 9.16
N ALA A 185 -12.62 -16.38 8.86
CA ALA A 185 -11.81 -17.46 8.29
C ALA A 185 -11.67 -18.69 9.24
N GLY A 186 -12.34 -18.70 10.40
CA GLY A 186 -12.60 -19.89 11.21
C GLY A 186 -11.37 -20.45 11.94
N ARG A 187 -10.28 -19.70 11.96
CA ARG A 187 -8.96 -20.15 12.46
C ARG A 187 -8.47 -19.41 13.69
N GLN A 188 -9.26 -18.48 14.25
CA GLN A 188 -8.95 -17.90 15.55
C GLN A 188 -9.52 -18.77 16.67
N THR A 189 -8.65 -19.53 17.33
CA THR A 189 -8.90 -20.18 18.63
C THR A 189 -8.71 -19.24 19.83
N GLY A 190 -8.32 -17.98 19.58
CA GLY A 190 -8.16 -16.97 20.62
C GLY A 190 -9.48 -16.29 21.01
N SER A 191 -9.60 -15.86 22.27
CA SER A 191 -10.75 -15.09 22.72
C SER A 191 -10.82 -13.77 21.93
N GLY A 192 -11.93 -13.51 21.26
CA GLY A 192 -12.18 -12.25 20.54
C GLY A 192 -12.02 -10.99 21.40
N LEU A 193 -11.97 -11.18 22.73
CA LEU A 193 -11.59 -10.16 23.72
C LEU A 193 -10.25 -9.49 23.41
N TRP A 194 -9.20 -10.22 23.03
CA TRP A 194 -7.89 -9.63 22.76
C TRP A 194 -7.93 -8.67 21.57
N VAL A 195 -8.58 -9.10 20.48
CA VAL A 195 -8.80 -8.25 19.29
C VAL A 195 -9.61 -7.01 19.65
N ALA A 196 -10.61 -7.14 20.52
CA ALA A 196 -11.39 -6.00 21.01
C ALA A 196 -10.56 -5.04 21.87
N ILE A 197 -9.71 -5.55 22.76
CA ILE A 197 -8.80 -4.74 23.58
C ILE A 197 -7.80 -3.99 22.69
N ASP A 198 -7.20 -4.65 21.70
CA ASP A 198 -6.24 -4.02 20.78
C ASP A 198 -6.89 -2.91 19.95
N LEU A 199 -8.11 -3.14 19.49
CA LEU A 199 -8.87 -2.14 18.77
C LEU A 199 -9.29 -0.96 19.66
N LEU A 200 -9.69 -1.24 20.90
CA LEU A 200 -9.98 -0.21 21.88
C LEU A 200 -8.73 0.64 22.17
N ALA A 201 -7.58 -0.01 22.37
CA ALA A 201 -6.29 0.64 22.56
C ALA A 201 -5.93 1.50 21.35
N TYR A 202 -6.17 1.03 20.13
CA TYR A 202 -5.99 1.81 18.90
C TYR A 202 -6.80 3.12 18.95
N PHE A 203 -8.10 3.06 19.21
CA PHE A 203 -8.95 4.25 19.24
C PHE A 203 -8.60 5.20 20.40
N VAL A 204 -8.26 4.67 21.57
CA VAL A 204 -7.79 5.47 22.71
C VAL A 204 -6.50 6.22 22.37
N LEU A 205 -5.53 5.55 21.74
CA LEU A 205 -4.29 6.19 21.27
C LEU A 205 -4.56 7.23 20.18
N GLY A 206 -5.51 6.94 19.28
CA GLY A 206 -5.93 7.86 18.22
C GLY A 206 -6.57 9.13 18.77
N LEU A 207 -7.48 8.99 19.73
CA LEU A 207 -8.10 10.11 20.43
C LEU A 207 -7.07 10.91 21.26
N ALA A 208 -6.13 10.23 21.92
CA ALA A 208 -5.02 10.89 22.61
C ALA A 208 -4.17 11.73 21.65
N LEU A 209 -3.87 11.18 20.46
CA LEU A 209 -3.11 11.88 19.42
C LEU A 209 -3.87 13.10 18.87
N ILE A 210 -5.18 12.97 18.64
CA ILE A 210 -6.05 14.07 18.22
C ILE A 210 -6.13 15.14 19.33
N GLY A 211 -6.34 14.75 20.57
CA GLY A 211 -6.38 15.66 21.73
C GLY A 211 -5.08 16.42 21.90
N HIS A 212 -3.93 15.76 21.69
CA HIS A 212 -2.62 16.41 21.67
C HIS A 212 -2.47 17.40 20.51
N SER A 213 -2.98 17.06 19.31
CA SER A 213 -2.96 17.98 18.16
C SER A 213 -3.79 19.26 18.42
N GLN A 214 -4.95 19.13 19.08
CA GLN A 214 -5.79 20.27 19.45
C GLN A 214 -5.11 21.16 20.47
N LEU A 215 -4.44 20.58 21.46
CA LEU A 215 -3.67 21.33 22.44
C LEU A 215 -2.55 22.15 21.78
N THR A 216 -1.84 21.58 20.78
CA THR A 216 -0.83 22.32 20.02
C THR A 216 -1.47 23.52 19.28
N ILE A 217 -2.63 23.33 18.65
CA ILE A 217 -3.33 24.42 17.94
C ILE A 217 -3.73 25.52 18.93
N LEU A 218 -4.38 25.18 20.05
CA LEU A 218 -4.78 26.13 21.08
C LEU A 218 -3.59 26.88 21.68
N ARG A 219 -2.48 26.18 21.91
CA ARG A 219 -1.25 26.80 22.39
C ARG A 219 -0.73 27.84 21.41
N THR A 220 -0.75 27.54 20.12
CA THR A 220 -0.33 28.50 19.10
C THR A 220 -1.27 29.70 19.00
N SER A 221 -2.59 29.51 19.17
CA SER A 221 -3.53 30.64 19.19
C SER A 221 -3.36 31.52 20.43
N TRP A 222 -3.15 30.92 21.61
CA TRP A 222 -2.90 31.69 22.84
C TRP A 222 -1.59 32.48 22.79
N LEU A 223 -0.55 31.89 22.20
CA LEU A 223 0.73 32.56 21.98
C LEU A 223 0.57 33.76 21.05
N TRP A 224 -0.24 33.61 19.99
CA TRP A 224 -0.59 34.69 19.06
C TRP A 224 -1.34 35.83 19.74
N GLU A 225 -2.34 35.49 20.55
CA GLU A 225 -3.16 36.46 21.30
C GLU A 225 -2.43 37.05 22.52
N ARG A 226 -1.16 36.67 22.76
CA ARG A 226 -0.35 37.05 23.92
C ARG A 226 -1.05 36.79 25.26
N THR A 227 -1.96 35.82 25.29
CA THR A 227 -2.65 35.42 26.52
C THR A 227 -1.68 34.67 27.44
N PRO A 228 -1.56 35.05 28.72
CA PRO A 228 -0.63 34.40 29.64
C PRO A 228 -1.08 32.94 29.89
N ILE A 229 -0.25 31.98 29.47
CA ILE A 229 -0.52 30.54 29.63
C ILE A 229 -0.03 30.07 31.00
N ALA A 230 -0.92 29.46 31.80
CA ALA A 230 -0.53 28.86 33.07
C ALA A 230 0.51 27.74 32.86
N LYS A 231 1.60 27.74 33.65
CA LYS A 231 2.73 26.79 33.51
C LYS A 231 2.32 25.31 33.56
N ASN A 232 1.19 24.98 34.19
CA ASN A 232 0.71 23.61 34.39
C ASN A 232 -0.45 23.19 33.48
N LEU A 233 -0.83 24.01 32.49
CA LEU A 233 -2.00 23.76 31.64
C LEU A 233 -1.85 22.45 30.84
N VAL A 234 -0.67 22.18 30.29
CA VAL A 234 -0.39 20.98 29.48
C VAL A 234 -0.56 19.70 30.30
N VAL A 235 -0.06 19.71 31.55
CA VAL A 235 -0.17 18.56 32.45
C VAL A 235 -1.62 18.32 32.81
N ARG A 236 -2.35 19.38 33.20
CA ARG A 236 -3.79 19.27 33.54
C ARG A 236 -4.62 18.78 32.36
N TRP A 237 -4.40 19.31 31.16
CA TRP A 237 -5.05 18.85 29.94
C TRP A 237 -4.77 17.36 29.67
N SER A 238 -3.51 16.93 29.84
CA SER A 238 -3.14 15.53 29.65
C SER A 238 -3.79 14.62 30.70
N VAL A 239 -3.87 15.05 31.96
CA VAL A 239 -4.51 14.29 33.05
C VAL A 239 -6.02 14.18 32.81
N TYR A 240 -6.71 15.28 32.52
CA TYR A 240 -8.15 15.26 32.23
C TYR A 240 -8.46 14.45 30.98
N GLY A 241 -7.64 14.58 29.94
CA GLY A 241 -7.75 13.76 28.74
C GLY A 241 -7.54 12.26 29.04
N ALA A 242 -6.54 11.90 29.84
CA ALA A 242 -6.30 10.51 30.23
C ALA A 242 -7.45 9.93 31.06
N VAL A 243 -7.96 10.68 32.05
CA VAL A 243 -9.12 10.26 32.87
C VAL A 243 -10.36 10.07 31.99
N PHE A 244 -10.62 11.01 31.07
CA PHE A 244 -11.72 10.90 30.12
C PHE A 244 -11.58 9.66 29.21
N LEU A 245 -10.38 9.39 28.69
CA LEU A 245 -10.13 8.23 27.84
C LEU A 245 -10.25 6.90 28.61
N ILE A 246 -9.79 6.84 29.86
CA ILE A 246 -9.99 5.67 30.72
C ILE A 246 -11.47 5.45 30.98
N GLY A 247 -12.23 6.51 31.29
CA GLY A 247 -13.68 6.43 31.46
C GLY A 247 -14.39 5.93 30.20
N LEU A 248 -14.00 6.43 29.03
CA LEU A 248 -14.54 5.97 27.74
C LEU A 248 -14.19 4.50 27.47
N ALA A 249 -12.97 4.08 27.78
CA ALA A 249 -12.52 2.70 27.62
C ALA A 249 -13.29 1.72 28.53
N LEU A 250 -13.49 2.10 29.80
CA LEU A 250 -14.31 1.33 30.74
C LEU A 250 -15.77 1.26 30.27
N LEU A 251 -16.33 2.38 29.80
CA LEU A 251 -17.68 2.41 29.25
C LEU A 251 -17.81 1.47 28.03
N ALA A 252 -16.82 1.47 27.13
CA ALA A 252 -16.79 0.60 25.96
C ALA A 252 -16.69 -0.89 26.34
N LEU A 253 -15.99 -1.23 27.42
CA LEU A 253 -15.92 -2.61 27.95
C LEU A 253 -17.23 -3.06 28.62
N VAL A 254 -17.96 -2.13 29.24
CA VAL A 254 -19.27 -2.41 29.85
C VAL A 254 -20.37 -2.53 28.79
N LEU A 255 -20.23 -1.86 27.65
CA LEU A 255 -21.19 -2.02 26.56
C LEU A 255 -21.20 -3.49 26.11
N PRO A 256 -22.36 -4.17 26.11
CA PRO A 256 -22.49 -5.55 25.64
C PRO A 256 -22.40 -5.59 24.10
N VAL A 257 -21.19 -5.38 23.57
CA VAL A 257 -20.91 -5.45 22.12
C VAL A 257 -21.09 -6.88 21.57
N GLY A 258 -21.14 -7.88 22.47
CA GLY A 258 -21.29 -9.30 22.14
C GLY A 258 -22.70 -9.73 21.72
N ASN A 259 -23.74 -8.91 21.92
CA ASN A 259 -25.14 -9.26 21.64
C ASN A 259 -25.71 -8.62 20.38
N VAL A 260 -24.88 -8.07 19.49
CA VAL A 260 -25.34 -7.71 18.14
C VAL A 260 -25.38 -8.96 17.24
N SER A 261 -26.01 -10.02 17.74
CA SER A 261 -26.10 -11.34 17.08
C SER A 261 -26.82 -11.30 15.72
N GLY A 262 -27.49 -10.20 15.37
CA GLY A 262 -28.09 -10.00 14.04
C GLY A 262 -27.23 -9.25 13.04
N LEU A 263 -26.40 -8.28 13.46
CA LEU A 263 -25.61 -7.45 12.55
C LEU A 263 -24.29 -8.12 12.15
N LEU A 264 -23.66 -8.86 13.08
CA LEU A 264 -22.41 -9.56 12.79
C LEU A 264 -22.58 -10.61 11.67
N PRO A 265 -23.63 -11.46 11.67
CA PRO A 265 -23.87 -12.39 10.56
C PRO A 265 -24.16 -11.70 9.24
N LEU A 266 -24.89 -10.57 9.26
CA LEU A 266 -25.18 -9.79 8.05
C LEU A 266 -23.91 -9.18 7.46
N LEU A 267 -23.06 -8.59 8.31
CA LEU A 267 -21.78 -8.03 7.91
C LEU A 267 -20.82 -9.13 7.43
N ASN A 268 -20.84 -10.27 8.10
CA ASN A 268 -20.08 -11.45 7.71
C ASN A 268 -20.52 -12.00 6.35
N TYR A 269 -21.83 -12.06 6.10
CA TYR A 269 -22.38 -12.42 4.80
C TYR A 269 -21.95 -11.41 3.72
N ALA A 270 -22.03 -10.11 3.99
CA ALA A 270 -21.59 -9.07 3.08
C ALA A 270 -20.09 -9.18 2.75
N PHE A 271 -19.22 -9.44 3.74
CA PHE A 271 -17.79 -9.67 3.49
C PHE A 271 -17.51 -10.96 2.75
N GLY A 272 -18.26 -12.03 3.05
CA GLY A 272 -18.18 -13.28 2.30
C GLY A 272 -18.48 -13.06 0.83
N VAL A 273 -19.58 -12.36 0.50
CA VAL A 273 -19.95 -12.01 -0.88
C VAL A 273 -18.87 -11.16 -1.54
N LEU A 274 -18.37 -10.13 -0.87
CA LEU A 274 -17.31 -9.27 -1.41
C LEU A 274 -16.02 -10.07 -1.69
N PHE A 275 -15.62 -10.94 -0.76
CA PHE A 275 -14.44 -11.79 -0.92
C PHE A 275 -14.58 -12.75 -2.10
N TYR A 276 -15.75 -13.38 -2.26
CA TYR A 276 -16.04 -14.23 -3.43
C TYR A 276 -15.93 -13.45 -4.75
N ILE A 277 -16.40 -12.20 -4.79
CA ILE A 277 -16.27 -11.35 -5.99
C ILE A 277 -14.80 -11.05 -6.29
N VAL A 278 -14.01 -10.66 -5.28
CA VAL A 278 -12.57 -10.38 -5.47
C VAL A 278 -11.82 -11.63 -5.91
N GLN A 279 -12.10 -12.78 -5.29
CA GLN A 279 -11.51 -14.05 -5.67
C GLN A 279 -11.88 -14.46 -7.10
N LEU A 280 -13.13 -14.24 -7.51
CA LEU A 280 -13.59 -14.47 -8.88
C LEU A 280 -12.83 -13.59 -9.88
N ILE A 281 -12.69 -12.29 -9.58
CA ILE A 281 -11.92 -11.36 -10.43
C ILE A 281 -10.45 -11.80 -10.53
N ALA A 282 -9.82 -12.14 -9.40
CA ALA A 282 -8.44 -12.62 -9.40
C ALA A 282 -8.28 -13.91 -10.21
N PHE A 283 -9.23 -14.85 -10.09
CA PHE A 283 -9.24 -16.07 -10.88
C PHE A 283 -9.39 -15.78 -12.38
N LEU A 284 -10.27 -14.85 -12.78
CA LEU A 284 -10.42 -14.43 -14.17
C LEU A 284 -9.14 -13.79 -14.72
N VAL A 285 -8.44 -12.97 -13.92
CA VAL A 285 -7.16 -12.36 -14.32
C VAL A 285 -6.08 -13.43 -14.50
N VAL A 286 -5.97 -14.38 -13.58
CA VAL A 286 -5.00 -15.49 -13.70
C VAL A 286 -5.32 -16.39 -14.88
N ALA A 287 -6.59 -16.73 -15.09
CA ALA A 287 -7.03 -17.52 -16.25
C ALA A 287 -6.75 -16.79 -17.57
N LEU A 288 -6.99 -15.48 -17.63
CA LEU A 288 -6.65 -14.65 -18.79
C LEU A 288 -5.14 -14.62 -19.04
N LEU A 289 -4.33 -14.46 -17.98
CA LEU A 289 -2.87 -14.51 -18.08
C LEU A 289 -2.38 -15.89 -18.52
N GLN A 290 -2.98 -16.98 -18.05
CA GLN A 290 -2.68 -18.34 -18.49
C GLN A 290 -3.06 -18.56 -19.95
N LEU A 291 -4.19 -18.00 -20.41
CA LEU A 291 -4.60 -18.05 -21.81
C LEU A 291 -3.64 -17.25 -22.69
N LEU A 292 -3.14 -16.10 -22.21
CA LEU A 292 -2.18 -15.26 -22.90
C LEU A 292 -0.77 -15.87 -22.91
N MET A 293 -0.39 -16.54 -21.83
CA MET A 293 0.87 -17.27 -21.68
C MET A 293 0.81 -18.69 -22.24
N LEU A 294 -0.37 -19.13 -22.70
CA LEU A 294 -0.48 -20.38 -23.42
C LEU A 294 0.44 -20.22 -24.61
N PRO A 295 1.56 -20.97 -24.69
CA PRO A 295 2.50 -20.82 -25.79
C PRO A 295 1.66 -21.01 -27.04
N ALA A 296 1.50 -19.94 -27.82
CA ALA A 296 0.69 -19.92 -29.03
C ALA A 296 1.18 -21.10 -29.81
N ALA A 297 0.37 -22.19 -29.83
CA ALA A 297 0.83 -23.54 -30.10
C ALA A 297 1.73 -23.45 -31.32
N GLU A 298 3.05 -23.37 -31.07
CA GLU A 298 3.99 -23.26 -32.17
C GLU A 298 3.75 -24.58 -32.83
N ASP A 299 3.31 -24.53 -34.09
CA ASP A 299 3.21 -25.65 -35.00
C ASP A 299 4.54 -26.40 -34.88
N HIS A 300 4.62 -27.27 -33.88
CA HIS A 300 5.47 -28.43 -33.86
C HIS A 300 4.82 -29.26 -34.94
N ALA A 301 5.09 -28.85 -36.19
CA ALA A 301 4.95 -29.68 -37.36
C ALA A 301 5.47 -31.02 -36.87
N PRO A 302 4.60 -32.04 -36.79
CA PRO A 302 4.97 -33.30 -36.19
C PRO A 302 6.30 -33.62 -36.85
N HIS A 303 7.37 -33.60 -36.07
CA HIS A 303 8.62 -34.17 -36.52
C HIS A 303 8.18 -35.60 -36.77
N VAL A 304 7.84 -35.90 -38.03
CA VAL A 304 7.64 -37.23 -38.52
C VAL A 304 8.97 -37.83 -38.17
N PHE A 305 9.02 -38.50 -37.02
CA PHE A 305 10.08 -39.39 -36.66
C PHE A 305 10.01 -40.41 -37.78
N VAL A 306 10.70 -40.10 -38.89
CA VAL A 306 11.06 -41.05 -39.92
C VAL A 306 11.95 -41.99 -39.17
N ASN A 307 11.28 -42.96 -38.56
CA ASN A 307 11.87 -43.90 -37.64
C ASN A 307 13.07 -44.48 -38.38
N GLU A 308 14.28 -44.27 -37.88
CA GLU A 308 15.48 -44.81 -38.52
C GLU A 308 15.39 -46.34 -38.67
N GLN A 309 14.50 -47.01 -37.92
CA GLN A 309 14.16 -48.40 -38.16
C GLN A 309 13.46 -48.66 -39.51
N VAL A 310 12.67 -47.73 -40.02
CA VAL A 310 12.03 -47.84 -41.35
C VAL A 310 13.06 -47.60 -42.45
N LEU A 311 13.93 -46.60 -42.31
CA LEU A 311 15.07 -46.39 -43.22
C LEU A 311 16.06 -47.56 -43.20
N GLY A 312 16.33 -48.13 -42.02
CA GLY A 312 17.19 -49.30 -41.84
C GLY A 312 16.58 -50.61 -42.39
N ARG A 313 15.25 -50.78 -42.32
CA ARG A 313 14.55 -51.91 -42.96
C ARG A 313 14.49 -51.77 -44.48
N ALA A 314 14.27 -50.56 -45.00
CA ALA A 314 14.31 -50.28 -46.44
C ALA A 314 15.72 -50.49 -47.02
N ALA A 315 16.78 -50.14 -46.29
CA ALA A 315 18.16 -50.38 -46.71
C ALA A 315 18.51 -51.88 -46.77
N ARG A 316 17.98 -52.72 -45.86
CA ARG A 316 18.19 -54.18 -45.91
C ARG A 316 17.34 -54.88 -46.99
N ALA A 317 16.17 -54.35 -47.33
CA ALA A 317 15.34 -54.90 -48.41
C ALA A 317 15.89 -54.61 -49.83
N ARG A 318 16.80 -53.63 -49.96
CA ARG A 318 17.44 -53.22 -51.23
C ARG A 318 18.32 -54.32 -51.87
N GLY A 319 18.62 -55.40 -51.14
CA GLY A 319 19.48 -56.47 -51.61
C GLY A 319 18.84 -57.50 -52.55
N ASN A 320 17.51 -57.56 -52.69
CA ASN A 320 16.91 -58.75 -53.34
C ASN A 320 15.77 -58.53 -54.35
N ASN A 321 15.33 -57.30 -54.65
CA ASN A 321 14.33 -57.05 -55.72
C ASN A 321 14.31 -55.57 -56.13
N SER A 322 15.20 -55.17 -57.05
CA SER A 322 15.42 -53.78 -57.45
C SER A 322 14.36 -53.20 -58.42
N GLY A 323 13.57 -54.05 -59.09
CA GLY A 323 12.60 -53.59 -60.11
C GLY A 323 11.26 -53.10 -59.55
N ALA A 324 10.67 -53.83 -58.59
CA ALA A 324 9.33 -53.52 -58.08
C ALA A 324 9.32 -52.31 -57.12
N LEU A 325 10.40 -52.13 -56.36
CA LEU A 325 10.50 -51.10 -55.33
C LEU A 325 10.72 -49.68 -55.91
N ALA A 326 11.28 -49.58 -57.11
CA ALA A 326 11.44 -48.29 -57.80
C ALA A 326 10.09 -47.68 -58.21
N ALA A 327 9.12 -48.51 -58.59
CA ALA A 327 7.78 -48.06 -58.95
C ALA A 327 6.99 -47.58 -57.71
N GLU A 328 7.12 -48.29 -56.58
CA GLU A 328 6.39 -47.96 -55.35
C GLU A 328 6.94 -46.71 -54.66
N VAL A 329 8.26 -46.49 -54.69
CA VAL A 329 8.88 -45.25 -54.18
C VAL A 329 8.54 -44.04 -55.04
N GLY A 330 8.43 -44.21 -56.36
CA GLY A 330 7.96 -43.15 -57.27
C GLY A 330 6.51 -42.72 -56.99
N GLU A 331 5.64 -43.69 -56.73
CA GLU A 331 4.23 -43.44 -56.40
C GLU A 331 4.09 -42.74 -55.02
N LEU A 332 4.90 -43.14 -54.03
CA LEU A 332 4.90 -42.52 -52.70
C LEU A 332 5.43 -41.07 -52.76
N GLY A 333 6.46 -40.81 -53.56
CA GLY A 333 6.97 -39.45 -53.82
C GLY A 333 5.90 -38.55 -54.43
N ARG A 334 5.18 -39.03 -55.46
CA ARG A 334 4.05 -38.29 -56.07
C ARG A 334 2.94 -37.98 -55.07
N ARG A 335 2.67 -38.89 -54.12
CA ARG A 335 1.65 -38.68 -53.08
C ARG A 335 2.07 -37.65 -52.04
N VAL A 336 3.36 -37.60 -51.68
CA VAL A 336 3.90 -36.59 -50.75
C VAL A 336 3.90 -35.21 -51.42
N ASP A 337 4.29 -35.12 -52.69
CA ASP A 337 4.26 -33.85 -53.44
C ASP A 337 2.83 -33.32 -53.63
N LEU A 338 1.86 -34.19 -53.87
CA LEU A 338 0.43 -33.82 -53.94
C LEU A 338 -0.15 -33.40 -52.59
N ALA A 339 0.33 -33.97 -51.48
CA ALA A 339 -0.07 -33.57 -50.13
C ALA A 339 0.54 -32.21 -49.75
N ALA A 340 1.83 -31.98 -50.09
CA ALA A 340 2.50 -30.70 -49.89
C ALA A 340 1.88 -29.58 -50.73
N ALA A 341 1.47 -29.87 -51.97
CA ALA A 341 0.77 -28.90 -52.83
C ALA A 341 -0.62 -28.51 -52.29
N ARG A 342 -1.28 -29.37 -51.49
CA ARG A 342 -2.58 -29.07 -50.87
C ARG A 342 -2.47 -28.29 -49.55
N GLN A 343 -1.33 -28.32 -48.87
CA GLN A 343 -1.09 -27.54 -47.64
C GLN A 343 -0.50 -26.14 -47.90
N GLY A 344 -0.12 -25.82 -49.15
CA GLY A 344 0.41 -24.52 -49.58
C GLY A 344 -0.61 -23.38 -49.74
N THR A 345 -1.69 -23.33 -48.95
CA THR A 345 -2.63 -22.19 -48.92
C THR A 345 -2.62 -21.44 -47.60
N HIS A 346 -1.48 -21.40 -46.90
CA HIS A 346 -1.26 -20.41 -45.85
C HIS A 346 -0.72 -19.13 -46.48
N LYS A 347 -1.60 -18.13 -46.64
CA LYS A 347 -1.22 -16.77 -47.01
C LYS A 347 -0.07 -16.32 -46.11
N THR A 348 1.03 -15.88 -46.71
CA THR A 348 2.21 -15.46 -45.98
C THR A 348 1.86 -14.28 -45.08
N LYS A 349 2.46 -14.22 -43.89
CA LYS A 349 2.28 -13.14 -42.89
C LYS A 349 2.31 -11.74 -43.50
N ARG A 350 3.14 -11.56 -44.54
CA ARG A 350 3.28 -10.31 -45.30
C ARG A 350 1.98 -9.88 -46.02
N GLN A 351 1.21 -10.82 -46.58
CA GLN A 351 -0.09 -10.53 -47.19
C GLN A 351 -1.17 -10.19 -46.15
N ILE A 352 -1.06 -10.71 -44.93
CA ILE A 352 -1.97 -10.37 -43.84
C ILE A 352 -1.66 -8.96 -43.31
N GLU A 353 -0.38 -8.61 -43.17
CA GLU A 353 0.06 -7.27 -42.78
C GLU A 353 -0.32 -6.20 -43.83
N GLU A 354 -0.29 -6.54 -45.13
CA GLU A 354 -0.68 -5.64 -46.22
C GLU A 354 -2.20 -5.40 -46.29
N ILE A 355 -3.02 -6.39 -45.94
CA ILE A 355 -4.48 -6.22 -45.84
C ILE A 355 -4.84 -5.41 -44.57
N ILE A 356 -4.13 -5.61 -43.47
CA ILE A 356 -4.37 -4.88 -42.22
C ILE A 356 -3.97 -3.39 -42.37
N SER A 357 -2.87 -3.10 -43.06
CA SER A 357 -2.45 -1.70 -43.30
C SER A 357 -3.38 -0.96 -44.27
N GLY A 358 -4.05 -1.66 -45.19
CA GLY A 358 -5.07 -1.08 -46.08
C GLY A 358 -6.43 -0.82 -45.42
N LEU A 359 -6.73 -1.45 -44.27
CA LEU A 359 -7.99 -1.30 -43.53
C LEU A 359 -7.91 -0.32 -42.35
N ALA A 360 -6.72 0.20 -42.04
CA ALA A 360 -6.55 1.20 -40.99
C ALA A 360 -7.12 2.55 -41.46
N PRO A 361 -8.08 3.16 -40.74
CA PRO A 361 -8.63 4.47 -41.11
C PRO A 361 -7.52 5.52 -41.09
N GLN A 362 -7.30 6.18 -42.23
CA GLN A 362 -6.42 7.35 -42.32
C GLN A 362 -6.96 8.46 -41.40
N PRO A 363 -6.15 9.03 -40.50
CA PRO A 363 -6.58 10.08 -39.60
C PRO A 363 -6.67 11.42 -40.35
N ASP A 364 -7.71 11.57 -41.16
CA ASP A 364 -8.10 12.86 -41.73
C ASP A 364 -8.93 13.64 -40.71
N ALA A 365 -8.24 14.29 -39.77
CA ALA A 365 -8.62 15.59 -39.23
C ALA A 365 -7.52 16.08 -38.26
N PRO A 366 -6.94 17.28 -38.46
CA PRO A 366 -6.18 17.92 -37.41
C PRO A 366 -7.14 18.25 -36.27
N THR A 367 -6.95 17.60 -35.13
CA THR A 367 -7.62 17.96 -33.88
C THR A 367 -7.19 19.37 -33.52
N VAL A 368 -7.98 20.36 -33.93
CA VAL A 368 -7.89 21.74 -33.47
C VAL A 368 -8.17 21.70 -31.98
N VAL A 369 -7.11 21.60 -31.19
CA VAL A 369 -7.14 21.77 -29.75
C VAL A 369 -7.53 23.23 -29.50
N ARG A 370 -8.83 23.44 -29.27
CA ARG A 370 -9.40 24.70 -28.80
C ARG A 370 -8.78 24.98 -27.43
N ARG A 371 -7.71 25.78 -27.42
CA ARG A 371 -7.14 26.35 -26.20
C ARG A 371 -8.24 27.15 -25.50
N LEU A 372 -8.58 26.74 -24.29
CA LEU A 372 -9.37 27.55 -23.37
C LEU A 372 -8.63 28.88 -23.15
N PRO A 373 -9.32 30.03 -23.20
CA PRO A 373 -8.70 31.32 -22.93
C PRO A 373 -8.10 31.28 -21.52
N GLY A 374 -6.80 31.57 -21.47
CA GLY A 374 -6.05 31.63 -20.23
C GLY A 374 -6.72 32.59 -19.27
N THR A 375 -6.84 32.16 -18.02
CA THR A 375 -7.15 32.99 -16.87
C THR A 375 -6.16 34.14 -16.87
N SER A 376 -6.67 35.28 -17.34
CA SER A 376 -6.03 36.57 -17.38
C SER A 376 -5.38 36.86 -16.05
N GLN A 377 -4.08 37.16 -16.13
CA GLN A 377 -3.30 37.88 -15.13
C GLN A 377 -4.16 39.01 -14.54
N LEU A 378 -4.59 38.82 -13.30
CA LEU A 378 -5.07 39.91 -12.46
C LEU A 378 -3.86 40.75 -12.10
N ARG A 379 -3.68 41.80 -12.90
CA ARG A 379 -2.84 42.97 -12.68
C ARG A 379 -3.19 43.60 -11.32
N PRO A 380 -2.26 43.71 -10.36
CA PRO A 380 -2.51 44.38 -9.09
C PRO A 380 -2.19 45.87 -9.24
N ASP A 381 -2.92 46.58 -10.10
CA ASP A 381 -2.84 48.04 -10.17
C ASP A 381 -4.24 48.62 -9.93
N ALA A 382 -4.32 49.52 -8.95
CA ALA A 382 -5.43 50.42 -8.66
C ALA A 382 -6.69 49.83 -7.98
N VAL A 383 -6.57 49.53 -6.69
CA VAL A 383 -7.62 49.91 -5.74
C VAL A 383 -7.04 51.00 -4.86
N ALA A 384 -7.35 52.26 -5.21
CA ALA A 384 -7.15 53.40 -4.35
C ALA A 384 -8.00 53.20 -3.09
N ILE A 385 -7.36 52.79 -2.01
CA ILE A 385 -7.94 52.87 -0.68
C ILE A 385 -8.03 54.36 -0.36
N THR A 386 -9.26 54.86 -0.34
CA THR A 386 -9.60 56.17 0.16
C THR A 386 -9.07 56.28 1.59
N THR A 387 -7.99 57.02 1.76
CA THR A 387 -7.42 57.42 3.03
C THR A 387 -8.49 58.18 3.79
N GLY A 388 -9.09 57.51 4.76
CA GLY A 388 -9.96 58.11 5.76
C GLY A 388 -9.21 59.22 6.48
N GLN A 389 -9.72 60.43 6.30
CA GLN A 389 -9.25 61.68 6.85
C GLN A 389 -9.10 61.56 8.38
N LEU A 390 -7.85 61.70 8.85
CA LEU A 390 -7.51 61.93 10.25
C LEU A 390 -8.22 63.20 10.73
N ARG A 391 -9.12 63.05 11.71
CA ARG A 391 -9.67 64.14 12.51
C ARG A 391 -8.70 64.45 13.65
N PRO A 392 -8.09 65.65 13.72
CA PRO A 392 -7.24 66.03 14.83
C PRO A 392 -8.01 66.95 15.76
N ASP A 393 -8.81 66.42 16.68
CA ASP A 393 -9.42 67.23 17.75
C ASP A 393 -9.62 66.36 18.99
N ALA A 394 -8.78 66.59 20.01
CA ALA A 394 -9.09 66.61 21.44
C ALA A 394 -7.81 66.33 22.25
N VAL A 395 -6.98 67.36 22.37
CA VAL A 395 -6.03 67.49 23.47
C VAL A 395 -6.85 67.68 24.76
N GLY A 396 -6.98 66.60 25.52
CA GLY A 396 -7.47 66.62 26.89
C GLY A 396 -6.30 66.74 27.85
N THR A 397 -6.16 67.90 28.47
CA THR A 397 -5.23 68.23 29.57
C THR A 397 -5.31 67.23 30.74
N PRO A 398 -4.18 66.74 31.29
CA PRO A 398 -4.18 66.12 32.60
C PRO A 398 -4.23 67.21 33.68
N GLY A 399 -5.40 67.33 34.31
CA GLY A 399 -5.60 68.15 35.51
C GLY A 399 -4.77 67.62 36.67
N SER A 400 -3.84 68.46 37.13
CA SER A 400 -3.20 68.37 38.43
C SER A 400 -4.25 68.42 39.54
N LYS A 401 -4.24 67.43 40.43
CA LYS A 401 -4.74 67.59 41.81
C LYS A 401 -3.59 67.31 42.78
N PRO A 402 -3.16 68.30 43.57
CA PRO A 402 -2.38 68.10 44.78
C PRO A 402 -3.32 67.85 45.96
N HIS A 403 -2.85 67.11 46.98
CA HIS A 403 -3.14 67.25 48.43
C HIS A 403 -2.91 65.92 49.19
N PRO A 404 -2.78 65.93 50.53
CA PRO A 404 -1.53 66.25 51.22
C PRO A 404 -1.23 65.23 52.37
N HIS A 405 -0.07 65.40 53.01
CA HIS A 405 0.31 64.90 54.35
C HIS A 405 0.22 63.41 54.67
#